data_AF-A0A251U3Q2-F1
#
_entry.id   AF-A0A251U3Q2-F1
#
_cell.length_a   1.000
_cell.length_b   1.000
_cell.length_c   1.000
_cell.angle_alpha   90.00
_cell.angle_beta   90.00
_cell.angle_gamma   90.00
#
_symmetry.space_group_name_H-M   'P 1'
#
loop_
_entity.id
_entity.type
_entity.pdbx_description
1 polymer ?
#
loop_
_entity_poly.entity_id
_entity_poly.type
_entity_poly.pdbx_seq_one_letter_code
_entity_poly.pdbx_strand_id
1 'polypeptide(L)'
;MSSKLDSPVQTQMAVAVFKSPIGREYHGNDRKPTGSRRVFVQTENGCVLGMELDRNDNAHMVKRRLQIALNVPVEESSLTFGDMVLKNDLSAIRNDSPLLLTRNLMHRSSSTPCLSPSGRDVQQRDRSGPIEILCQSGGFSRTKELVNEIVMALKAGVDPIQVNGGLGGAYYFRNSEGESVAIVKPTDEEPFAPNNPKGFVGKALGQPGLKRSVRVGETGFREVAAYLLDYDHFANVPPTALVKITHSIFNVNDGVSGSNNNIKQGRKKKHVCKIASLQQFIPHDFDASDHGTSSYPVSAVHRIGILDIRILNTDRHAGNLLVRKLNGSATFGQQVELIPIDHGLCLPESLEDPYFEWIHWPQASIPFSEDEIDYIKALDPYRDSDMLRNELPMIREACLRVLTLCTIFLKEAAGYGLCLAEIGEMMTREFRRGEEEPSELEVLCMEARRVVAEREMFMLSPKTEPHEDSFQFEIDCDDSEIPVNPIFSFHFGPGRNPLSKLEEEDEHEEPEELVLPAISGKVPSVSNVSMSLKKNLSLGDSSAGHRSATEQLPASASFVKVADMTDDEWGLFLETLQGLLHRTFVERKSGAVGQRQRQRLGTSCQF
;
A
#
# COMPACT_ATOMS: atom_id res chain seq x y z
N MET A 1 -86.03 -31.79 22.36
CA MET A 1 -85.43 -31.83 23.70
C MET A 1 -84.60 -30.56 23.91
N SER A 2 -84.12 -30.29 25.13
CA SER A 2 -83.52 -29.02 25.53
C SER A 2 -81.99 -29.00 25.41
N SER A 3 -81.42 -27.86 25.00
CA SER A 3 -80.25 -27.26 25.68
C SER A 3 -80.11 -25.78 25.32
N LYS A 4 -79.27 -25.06 26.07
CA LYS A 4 -78.91 -23.63 25.96
C LYS A 4 -77.38 -23.52 26.06
N LEU A 5 -76.79 -22.52 25.39
CA LEU A 5 -75.49 -21.88 25.72
C LEU A 5 -74.25 -22.84 25.65
N ASP A 6 -73.01 -22.42 25.39
CA ASP A 6 -72.32 -21.12 25.51
C ASP A 6 -71.24 -20.90 24.41
N SER A 7 -70.40 -19.87 24.55
CA SER A 7 -69.27 -19.45 23.68
C SER A 7 -68.13 -18.89 24.56
N PRO A 8 -66.96 -18.38 24.08
CA PRO A 8 -66.31 -18.44 22.75
C PRO A 8 -64.80 -18.84 22.81
N VAL A 9 -64.14 -18.94 21.64
CA VAL A 9 -62.73 -18.49 21.46
C VAL A 9 -62.62 -17.82 20.08
N GLN A 10 -61.92 -16.68 20.00
CA GLN A 10 -61.80 -15.86 18.78
C GLN A 10 -60.41 -15.24 18.67
N THR A 11 -59.74 -15.43 17.53
CA THR A 11 -58.60 -14.59 17.10
C THR A 11 -58.68 -14.39 15.59
N GLN A 12 -58.68 -13.13 15.13
CA GLN A 12 -58.60 -12.78 13.71
C GLN A 12 -57.26 -12.08 13.43
N MET A 13 -56.68 -12.31 12.26
CA MET A 13 -55.55 -11.57 11.71
C MET A 13 -56.00 -10.86 10.43
N ALA A 14 -55.90 -9.54 10.38
CA ALA A 14 -56.28 -8.73 9.22
C ALA A 14 -55.04 -8.24 8.47
N VAL A 15 -55.02 -8.42 7.14
CA VAL A 15 -53.91 -7.99 6.28
C VAL A 15 -54.21 -6.61 5.69
N ALA A 16 -53.42 -5.60 6.04
CA ALA A 16 -53.53 -4.25 5.50
C ALA A 16 -52.61 -4.06 4.28
N VAL A 17 -53.19 -3.75 3.11
CA VAL A 17 -52.44 -3.49 1.87
C VAL A 17 -52.21 -1.99 1.71
N PHE A 18 -50.96 -1.54 1.82
CA PHE A 18 -50.58 -0.17 1.52
C PHE A 18 -50.43 0.07 0.02
N LYS A 19 -51.14 1.08 -0.51
CA LYS A 19 -50.97 1.61 -1.86
C LYS A 19 -50.25 2.96 -1.79
N SER A 20 -49.13 3.10 -2.48
CA SER A 20 -48.44 4.39 -2.65
C SER A 20 -48.98 5.14 -3.88
N PRO A 21 -49.35 6.43 -3.77
CA PRO A 21 -49.73 7.24 -4.92
C PRO A 21 -48.49 7.78 -5.66
N ILE A 22 -48.58 7.92 -6.98
CA ILE A 22 -47.55 8.51 -7.84
C ILE A 22 -47.97 9.94 -8.25
N GLY A 23 -47.02 10.87 -8.18
CA GLY A 23 -47.05 12.11 -8.96
C GLY A 23 -47.52 13.37 -8.23
N ARG A 24 -46.59 14.32 -8.05
CA ARG A 24 -46.84 15.76 -8.15
C ARG A 24 -45.56 16.52 -8.47
N GLU A 25 -45.70 17.74 -8.98
CA GLU A 25 -44.67 18.46 -9.72
C GLU A 25 -43.75 19.32 -8.83
N TYR A 26 -42.74 19.93 -9.46
CA TYR A 26 -41.69 20.72 -8.82
C TYR A 26 -42.21 22.02 -8.16
N HIS A 27 -41.73 22.29 -6.96
CA HIS A 27 -41.29 23.63 -6.57
C HIS A 27 -39.97 23.51 -5.81
N GLY A 28 -39.05 24.46 -6.03
CA GLY A 28 -37.77 24.52 -5.33
C GLY A 28 -37.91 25.15 -3.95
N ASN A 29 -37.31 24.53 -2.94
CA ASN A 29 -36.92 25.13 -1.67
C ASN A 29 -35.91 24.20 -0.96
N ASP A 30 -35.18 24.73 0.01
CA ASP A 30 -33.96 24.10 0.54
C ASP A 30 -34.18 22.69 1.12
N ARG A 31 -33.41 21.73 0.61
CA ARG A 31 -33.36 20.38 1.16
C ARG A 31 -32.55 20.37 2.46
N LYS A 32 -33.25 20.34 3.59
CA LYS A 32 -32.69 19.76 4.82
C LYS A 32 -32.14 18.35 4.48
N PRO A 33 -30.95 17.97 4.98
CA PRO A 33 -30.37 16.68 4.66
C PRO A 33 -31.25 15.55 5.20
N THR A 34 -31.80 14.74 4.28
CA THR A 34 -32.32 13.42 4.63
C THR A 34 -31.19 12.58 5.22
N GLY A 35 -31.50 11.70 6.18
CA GLY A 35 -30.50 10.91 6.89
C GLY A 35 -29.82 9.81 6.07
N SER A 36 -29.95 9.85 4.75
CA SER A 36 -29.39 8.95 3.77
C SER A 36 -27.88 9.19 3.58
N ARG A 37 -27.09 8.12 3.51
CA ARG A 37 -25.65 8.15 3.21
C ARG A 37 -25.38 7.37 1.93
N ARG A 38 -24.57 7.89 1.04
CA ARG A 38 -24.17 7.20 -0.18
C ARG A 38 -22.91 6.35 0.05
N VAL A 39 -22.82 5.18 -0.57
CA VAL A 39 -21.64 4.29 -0.53
C VAL A 39 -21.37 3.69 -1.90
N PHE A 40 -20.15 3.19 -2.12
CA PHE A 40 -19.78 2.47 -3.34
C PHE A 40 -19.24 1.09 -2.99
N VAL A 41 -19.99 0.03 -3.29
CA VAL A 41 -19.54 -1.33 -2.94
C VAL A 41 -18.86 -1.98 -4.15
N GLN A 42 -17.58 -2.30 -3.99
CA GLN A 42 -16.81 -3.13 -4.92
C GLN A 42 -16.93 -4.60 -4.51
N THR A 43 -17.06 -5.51 -5.46
CA THR A 43 -16.99 -6.96 -5.19
C THR A 43 -15.57 -7.49 -5.36
N GLU A 44 -15.27 -8.66 -4.79
CA GLU A 44 -14.01 -9.38 -5.01
C GLU A 44 -13.64 -9.63 -6.49
N ASN A 45 -14.60 -9.51 -7.41
CA ASN A 45 -14.42 -9.61 -8.87
C ASN A 45 -14.30 -8.23 -9.57
N GLY A 46 -14.12 -7.15 -8.81
CA GLY A 46 -13.89 -5.79 -9.31
C GLY A 46 -15.13 -4.94 -9.61
N CYS A 47 -16.31 -5.54 -9.76
CA CYS A 47 -17.56 -4.82 -10.08
C CYS A 47 -17.97 -3.85 -8.97
N VAL A 48 -18.23 -2.58 -9.33
CA VAL A 48 -18.68 -1.54 -8.38
C VAL A 48 -20.17 -1.19 -8.57
N LEU A 49 -20.86 -0.93 -7.47
CA LEU A 49 -22.22 -0.37 -7.45
C LEU A 49 -22.33 0.79 -6.44
N GLY A 50 -22.69 1.99 -6.93
CA GLY A 50 -23.12 3.10 -6.07
C GLY A 50 -24.52 2.85 -5.47
N MET A 51 -24.66 3.06 -4.16
CA MET A 51 -25.87 2.76 -3.40
C MET A 51 -26.21 3.88 -2.40
N GLU A 52 -27.48 4.26 -2.33
CA GLU A 52 -28.01 5.07 -1.22
C GLU A 52 -28.39 4.15 -0.05
N LEU A 53 -27.98 4.51 1.17
CA LEU A 53 -28.29 3.82 2.41
C LEU A 53 -29.11 4.71 3.35
N ASP A 54 -30.25 4.23 3.83
CA ASP A 54 -31.02 4.88 4.89
C ASP A 54 -30.44 4.56 6.28
N ARG A 55 -30.79 5.35 7.30
CA ARG A 55 -30.35 5.13 8.71
C ARG A 55 -30.70 3.75 9.30
N ASN A 56 -31.63 3.03 8.68
CA ASN A 56 -32.08 1.70 9.10
C ASN A 56 -31.46 0.56 8.27
N ASP A 57 -30.59 0.88 7.30
CA ASP A 57 -29.90 -0.13 6.50
C ASP A 57 -28.76 -0.78 7.29
N ASN A 58 -28.53 -2.07 7.03
CA ASN A 58 -27.50 -2.89 7.65
C ASN A 58 -26.75 -3.70 6.58
N ALA A 59 -25.62 -4.34 6.93
CA ALA A 59 -24.80 -5.04 5.91
C ALA A 59 -25.55 -6.20 5.22
N HIS A 60 -26.53 -6.83 5.89
CA HIS A 60 -27.39 -7.85 5.27
C HIS A 60 -28.29 -7.26 4.18
N MET A 61 -28.86 -6.07 4.40
CA MET A 61 -29.64 -5.34 3.38
C MET A 61 -28.76 -4.87 2.23
N VAL A 62 -27.53 -4.38 2.51
CA VAL A 62 -26.54 -4.02 1.48
C VAL A 62 -26.20 -5.22 0.60
N LYS A 63 -25.81 -6.36 1.22
CA LYS A 63 -25.56 -7.63 0.54
C LYS A 63 -26.75 -8.08 -0.31
N ARG A 64 -27.98 -8.02 0.22
CA ARG A 64 -29.18 -8.41 -0.51
C ARG A 64 -29.46 -7.52 -1.72
N ARG A 65 -29.24 -6.20 -1.62
CA ARG A 65 -29.34 -5.27 -2.76
C ARG A 65 -28.28 -5.60 -3.83
N LEU A 66 -27.04 -5.90 -3.43
CA LEU A 66 -25.96 -6.32 -4.35
C LEU A 66 -26.26 -7.65 -5.05
N GLN A 67 -26.76 -8.65 -4.33
CA GLN A 67 -27.20 -9.92 -4.90
C GLN A 67 -28.24 -9.72 -6.00
N ILE A 68 -29.25 -8.86 -5.76
CA ILE A 68 -30.31 -8.55 -6.73
C ILE A 68 -29.78 -7.73 -7.92
N ALA A 69 -28.90 -6.75 -7.68
CA ALA A 69 -28.42 -5.83 -8.70
C ALA A 69 -27.31 -6.40 -9.60
N LEU A 70 -26.42 -7.24 -9.05
CA LEU A 70 -25.24 -7.77 -9.74
C LEU A 70 -25.29 -9.29 -9.98
N ASN A 71 -26.30 -10.01 -9.45
CA ASN A 71 -26.41 -11.47 -9.50
C ASN A 71 -25.15 -12.18 -8.94
N VAL A 72 -24.64 -11.67 -7.81
CA VAL A 72 -23.51 -12.26 -7.06
C VAL A 72 -23.99 -13.03 -5.84
N PRO A 73 -23.37 -14.17 -5.47
CA PRO A 73 -23.65 -14.86 -4.23
C PRO A 73 -23.15 -14.03 -3.03
N VAL A 74 -23.88 -14.06 -1.92
CA VAL A 74 -23.60 -13.26 -0.72
C VAL A 74 -23.69 -14.04 0.59
N GLU A 75 -24.16 -15.28 0.53
CA GLU A 75 -24.42 -16.19 1.64
C GLU A 75 -23.16 -16.46 2.48
N GLU A 76 -22.00 -16.57 1.82
CA GLU A 76 -20.69 -16.77 2.42
C GLU A 76 -19.81 -15.51 2.36
N SER A 77 -20.40 -14.33 2.13
CA SER A 77 -19.68 -13.05 2.01
C SER A 77 -19.58 -12.25 3.32
N SER A 78 -18.57 -11.40 3.41
CA SER A 78 -18.41 -10.33 4.39
C SER A 78 -18.37 -8.98 3.69
N LEU A 79 -18.92 -7.95 4.35
CA LEU A 79 -18.81 -6.56 3.89
C LEU A 79 -17.75 -5.90 4.76
N THR A 80 -16.74 -5.31 4.15
CA THR A 80 -15.51 -4.86 4.83
C THR A 80 -15.20 -3.40 4.53
N PHE A 81 -14.61 -2.74 5.52
CA PHE A 81 -14.23 -1.32 5.50
C PHE A 81 -12.92 -1.18 6.28
N GLY A 82 -11.79 -1.05 5.57
CA GLY A 82 -10.49 -1.42 6.13
C GLY A 82 -10.51 -2.88 6.60
N ASP A 83 -9.91 -3.16 7.76
CA ASP A 83 -10.00 -4.48 8.40
C ASP A 83 -11.32 -4.71 9.18
N MET A 84 -12.23 -3.72 9.25
CA MET A 84 -13.50 -3.88 9.97
C MET A 84 -14.55 -4.65 9.16
N VAL A 85 -15.01 -5.79 9.71
CA VAL A 85 -16.14 -6.57 9.17
C VAL A 85 -17.47 -5.98 9.64
N LEU A 86 -18.20 -5.37 8.71
CA LEU A 86 -19.50 -4.73 8.92
C LEU A 86 -20.60 -5.78 9.14
N LYS A 87 -21.31 -5.66 10.26
CA LYS A 87 -22.38 -6.57 10.70
C LYS A 87 -23.74 -5.87 10.61
N ASN A 88 -24.30 -5.46 11.75
CA ASN A 88 -25.59 -4.76 11.80
C ASN A 88 -25.44 -3.24 11.79
N ASP A 89 -24.40 -2.72 12.46
CA ASP A 89 -24.14 -1.29 12.51
C ASP A 89 -23.31 -0.83 11.30
N LEU A 90 -23.70 0.32 10.74
CA LEU A 90 -23.04 1.05 9.66
C LEU A 90 -22.70 2.49 10.09
N SER A 91 -22.75 2.80 11.39
CA SER A 91 -22.53 4.14 11.96
C SER A 91 -21.21 4.79 11.53
N ALA A 92 -20.14 4.00 11.43
CA ALA A 92 -18.82 4.43 10.99
C ALA A 92 -18.71 4.76 9.49
N ILE A 93 -19.63 4.29 8.65
CA ILE A 93 -19.57 4.47 7.20
C ILE A 93 -20.06 5.87 6.84
N ARG A 94 -19.20 6.67 6.20
CA ARG A 94 -19.52 8.07 5.84
C ARG A 94 -20.15 8.15 4.45
N ASN A 95 -20.47 9.36 4.01
CA ASN A 95 -20.90 9.57 2.62
C ASN A 95 -19.75 9.27 1.64
N ASP A 96 -20.10 8.75 0.47
CA ASP A 96 -19.22 8.38 -0.65
C ASP A 96 -18.14 7.35 -0.31
N SER A 97 -18.26 6.67 0.84
CA SER A 97 -17.30 5.68 1.32
C SER A 97 -17.27 4.42 0.43
N PRO A 98 -16.10 3.97 -0.05
CA PRO A 98 -15.96 2.69 -0.72
C PRO A 98 -15.96 1.53 0.28
N LEU A 99 -16.68 0.46 -0.05
CA LEU A 99 -16.77 -0.78 0.75
C LEU A 99 -16.36 -1.97 -0.11
N LEU A 100 -15.74 -3.00 0.47
CA LEU A 100 -15.36 -4.22 -0.25
C LEU A 100 -16.22 -5.41 0.21
N LEU A 101 -16.80 -6.13 -0.75
CA LEU A 101 -17.53 -7.39 -0.55
C LEU A 101 -16.59 -8.57 -0.84
N THR A 102 -16.09 -9.20 0.22
CA THR A 102 -15.17 -10.35 0.19
C THR A 102 -15.90 -11.66 0.49
N ARG A 103 -15.46 -12.79 -0.06
CA ARG A 103 -15.83 -14.12 0.47
C ARG A 103 -15.07 -14.45 1.75
N ASN A 104 -15.74 -15.15 2.66
CA ASN A 104 -15.09 -15.77 3.81
C ASN A 104 -14.42 -17.08 3.39
N LEU A 105 -13.15 -17.29 3.78
CA LEU A 105 -12.33 -18.45 3.40
C LEU A 105 -12.72 -19.78 4.08
N MET A 106 -13.96 -19.93 4.54
CA MET A 106 -14.42 -21.17 5.18
C MET A 106 -14.85 -22.20 4.14
N HIS A 107 -14.00 -23.20 3.87
CA HIS A 107 -14.36 -24.39 3.11
C HIS A 107 -15.46 -25.20 3.82
N ARG A 108 -16.72 -24.89 3.53
CA ARG A 108 -17.85 -25.81 3.62
C ARG A 108 -18.43 -25.98 2.23
N SER A 109 -18.82 -27.20 1.87
CA SER A 109 -19.33 -27.50 0.54
C SER A 109 -20.69 -26.83 0.30
N SER A 110 -20.69 -25.71 -0.40
CA SER A 110 -21.90 -24.92 -0.68
C SER A 110 -22.84 -25.69 -1.60
N SER A 111 -23.93 -26.22 -1.06
CA SER A 111 -25.03 -26.76 -1.86
C SER A 111 -25.60 -25.69 -2.79
N THR A 112 -25.81 -26.01 -4.06
CA THR A 112 -26.29 -25.06 -5.08
C THR A 112 -27.59 -24.39 -4.63
N PRO A 113 -27.67 -23.05 -4.51
CA PRO A 113 -28.91 -22.36 -4.15
C PRO A 113 -29.95 -22.45 -5.27
N CYS A 114 -30.76 -23.50 -5.25
CA CYS A 114 -31.81 -23.75 -6.22
C CYS A 114 -33.07 -22.89 -5.98
N LEU A 115 -32.91 -21.56 -6.03
CA LEU A 115 -33.98 -20.56 -6.23
C LEU A 115 -33.36 -19.15 -6.41
N SER A 116 -32.94 -18.80 -7.63
CA SER A 116 -32.55 -17.43 -7.95
C SER A 116 -33.77 -16.50 -7.99
N PRO A 117 -33.83 -15.40 -7.21
CA PRO A 117 -34.94 -14.46 -7.26
C PRO A 117 -35.03 -13.83 -8.67
N SER A 118 -36.15 -14.07 -9.36
CA SER A 118 -36.39 -13.53 -10.70
C SER A 118 -36.70 -12.02 -10.62
N GLY A 119 -35.65 -11.21 -10.45
CA GLY A 119 -35.68 -9.76 -10.22
C GLY A 119 -36.15 -8.95 -11.42
N ARG A 120 -37.44 -9.06 -11.76
CA ARG A 120 -38.15 -8.02 -12.52
C ARG A 120 -38.48 -6.88 -11.56
N ASP A 121 -38.42 -5.65 -12.09
CA ASP A 121 -38.92 -4.42 -11.48
C ASP A 121 -38.21 -3.82 -10.23
N VAL A 122 -36.94 -4.16 -9.98
CA VAL A 122 -36.01 -3.29 -9.20
C VAL A 122 -34.67 -3.09 -9.91
N GLN A 123 -34.68 -2.38 -11.04
CA GLN A 123 -33.45 -1.76 -11.55
C GLN A 123 -33.13 -0.50 -10.72
N GLN A 124 -32.49 -0.67 -9.57
CA GLN A 124 -31.64 0.39 -9.00
C GLN A 124 -30.44 0.56 -9.93
N ARG A 125 -30.63 1.31 -11.03
CA ARG A 125 -29.52 1.82 -11.83
C ARG A 125 -28.76 2.80 -10.98
N ASP A 126 -27.45 2.62 -10.92
CA ASP A 126 -26.53 3.61 -10.37
C ASP A 126 -26.81 4.97 -11.05
N ARG A 127 -27.09 5.99 -10.26
CA ARG A 127 -27.47 7.35 -10.72
C ARG A 127 -26.27 8.30 -10.76
N SER A 128 -25.08 7.76 -10.54
CA SER A 128 -23.80 8.47 -10.52
C SER A 128 -23.51 9.32 -11.75
N GLY A 129 -22.67 10.34 -11.54
CA GLY A 129 -21.90 10.94 -12.62
C GLY A 129 -20.94 9.93 -13.29
N PRO A 130 -20.47 10.19 -14.53
CA PRO A 130 -19.48 9.34 -15.19
C PRO A 130 -18.16 9.25 -14.43
N ILE A 131 -17.80 10.29 -13.66
CA ILE A 131 -16.69 10.31 -12.70
C ILE A 131 -17.20 10.98 -11.41
N GLU A 132 -16.85 10.44 -10.25
CA GLU A 132 -17.20 10.96 -8.92
C GLU A 132 -16.02 10.76 -7.97
N ILE A 133 -15.65 11.80 -7.21
CA ILE A 133 -14.54 11.76 -6.24
C ILE A 133 -15.06 11.17 -4.92
N LEU A 134 -14.27 10.28 -4.29
CA LEU A 134 -14.67 9.51 -3.10
C LEU A 134 -14.11 10.05 -1.78
N CYS A 135 -13.18 11.00 -1.86
CA CYS A 135 -12.60 11.70 -0.71
C CYS A 135 -13.38 12.99 -0.40
N GLN A 136 -13.39 13.42 0.86
CA GLN A 136 -14.34 14.41 1.40
C GLN A 136 -13.78 15.85 1.40
N SER A 137 -12.46 16.00 1.32
CA SER A 137 -11.76 17.28 1.46
C SER A 137 -12.14 18.37 0.44
N GLY A 138 -12.11 19.62 0.92
CA GLY A 138 -12.16 20.82 0.08
C GLY A 138 -10.95 20.97 -0.86
N GLY A 139 -9.77 20.47 -0.44
CA GLY A 139 -8.48 20.61 -1.13
C GLY A 139 -8.37 19.92 -2.49
N PHE A 140 -9.33 19.06 -2.86
CA PHE A 140 -9.44 18.51 -4.21
C PHE A 140 -10.00 19.50 -5.25
N SER A 141 -9.76 20.82 -5.11
CA SER A 141 -10.25 21.85 -6.04
C SER A 141 -9.74 21.63 -7.47
N ARG A 142 -8.42 21.56 -7.63
CA ARG A 142 -7.74 21.29 -8.91
C ARG A 142 -8.14 19.93 -9.51
N THR A 143 -8.40 18.93 -8.68
CA THR A 143 -8.90 17.62 -9.16
C THR A 143 -10.38 17.67 -9.56
N LYS A 144 -11.22 18.50 -8.91
CA LYS A 144 -12.62 18.74 -9.33
C LYS A 144 -12.67 19.47 -10.68
N GLU A 145 -11.76 20.40 -10.93
CA GLU A 145 -11.58 21.08 -12.22
C GLU A 145 -11.17 20.09 -13.33
N LEU A 146 -10.11 19.29 -13.08
CA LEU A 146 -9.65 18.22 -13.98
C LEU A 146 -10.75 17.19 -14.28
N VAL A 147 -11.52 16.77 -13.27
CA VAL A 147 -12.66 15.86 -13.45
C VAL A 147 -13.75 16.52 -14.32
N ASN A 148 -14.05 17.81 -14.12
CA ASN A 148 -15.01 18.52 -14.98
C ASN A 148 -14.55 18.60 -16.43
N GLU A 149 -13.27 18.88 -16.68
CA GLU A 149 -12.67 18.89 -18.03
C GLU A 149 -12.83 17.52 -18.72
N ILE A 150 -12.41 16.44 -18.06
CA ILE A 150 -12.54 15.08 -18.58
C ILE A 150 -14.01 14.72 -18.83
N VAL A 151 -14.91 15.12 -17.94
CA VAL A 151 -16.36 14.87 -18.09
C VAL A 151 -16.97 15.69 -19.25
N MET A 152 -16.40 16.83 -19.62
CA MET A 152 -16.77 17.55 -20.85
C MET A 152 -16.24 16.83 -22.10
N ALA A 153 -14.98 16.41 -22.10
CA ALA A 153 -14.36 15.68 -23.21
C ALA A 153 -15.09 14.35 -23.51
N LEU A 154 -15.44 13.58 -22.48
CA LEU A 154 -16.24 12.35 -22.60
C LEU A 154 -17.64 12.62 -23.18
N LYS A 155 -18.28 13.75 -22.85
CA LYS A 155 -19.57 14.16 -23.44
C LYS A 155 -19.44 14.61 -24.90
N ALA A 156 -18.28 15.14 -25.28
CA ALA A 156 -17.94 15.48 -26.67
C ALA A 156 -17.54 14.25 -27.51
N GLY A 157 -17.42 13.06 -26.91
CA GLY A 157 -17.05 11.82 -27.59
C GLY A 157 -15.54 11.56 -27.66
N VAL A 158 -14.72 12.28 -26.88
CA VAL A 158 -13.28 12.01 -26.77
C VAL A 158 -13.07 10.81 -25.85
N ASP A 159 -12.99 9.61 -26.45
CA ASP A 159 -12.66 8.37 -25.73
C ASP A 159 -11.23 8.46 -25.12
N PRO A 160 -11.00 7.91 -23.90
CA PRO A 160 -9.68 7.70 -23.33
C PRO A 160 -8.85 6.68 -24.13
N ILE A 161 -7.55 6.59 -23.84
CA ILE A 161 -6.59 5.70 -24.50
C ILE A 161 -5.94 4.76 -23.48
N GLN A 162 -5.77 3.48 -23.81
CA GLN A 162 -5.10 2.51 -22.93
C GLN A 162 -3.57 2.69 -22.95
N VAL A 163 -2.92 2.58 -21.80
CA VAL A 163 -1.46 2.62 -21.65
C VAL A 163 -0.87 1.24 -21.91
N ASN A 164 0.06 1.15 -22.87
CA ASN A 164 0.67 -0.12 -23.27
C ASN A 164 1.73 -0.63 -22.28
N GLY A 165 2.47 0.27 -21.60
CA GLY A 165 3.52 -0.06 -20.63
C GLY A 165 3.01 -0.42 -19.22
N GLY A 166 3.89 -0.93 -18.35
CA GLY A 166 3.59 -1.32 -16.96
C GLY A 166 2.87 -2.67 -16.82
N LEU A 167 2.65 -3.13 -15.57
CA LEU A 167 2.05 -4.45 -15.27
C LEU A 167 0.52 -4.45 -15.06
N GLY A 168 -0.07 -3.31 -14.69
CA GLY A 168 -1.52 -3.14 -14.48
C GLY A 168 -2.26 -2.53 -15.68
N GLY A 169 -3.58 -2.38 -15.56
CA GLY A 169 -4.40 -1.53 -16.41
C GLY A 169 -4.25 -0.06 -16.04
N ALA A 170 -3.92 0.77 -17.03
CA ALA A 170 -3.84 2.22 -16.89
C ALA A 170 -4.34 2.90 -18.17
N TYR A 171 -4.91 4.10 -18.03
CA TYR A 171 -5.64 4.78 -19.10
C TYR A 171 -5.38 6.29 -19.10
N TYR A 172 -5.00 6.85 -20.24
CA TYR A 172 -4.95 8.29 -20.46
C TYR A 172 -6.36 8.83 -20.70
N PHE A 173 -6.84 9.69 -19.81
CA PHE A 173 -8.03 10.51 -20.00
C PHE A 173 -7.62 11.89 -20.52
N ARG A 174 -8.47 12.45 -21.39
CA ARG A 174 -8.09 13.51 -22.32
C ARG A 174 -9.03 14.70 -22.24
N ASN A 175 -8.54 15.89 -22.63
CA ASN A 175 -9.36 17.10 -22.74
C ASN A 175 -10.14 17.12 -24.08
N SER A 176 -10.94 18.17 -24.28
CA SER A 176 -11.74 18.36 -25.50
C SER A 176 -10.90 18.58 -26.77
N GLU A 177 -9.62 18.94 -26.63
CA GLU A 177 -8.67 19.13 -27.73
C GLU A 177 -7.96 17.81 -28.11
N GLY A 178 -8.08 16.78 -27.26
CA GLY A 178 -7.57 15.44 -27.47
C GLY A 178 -6.22 15.16 -26.81
N GLU A 179 -5.70 16.07 -25.99
CA GLU A 179 -4.47 15.96 -25.21
C GLU A 179 -4.69 15.15 -23.91
N SER A 180 -3.67 14.46 -23.42
CA SER A 180 -3.73 13.74 -22.13
C SER A 180 -3.68 14.71 -20.95
N VAL A 181 -4.68 14.64 -20.07
CA VAL A 181 -4.76 15.48 -18.84
C VAL A 181 -4.80 14.67 -17.55
N ALA A 182 -5.12 13.37 -17.60
CA ALA A 182 -5.03 12.48 -16.44
C ALA A 182 -4.61 11.05 -16.82
N ILE A 183 -3.97 10.36 -15.87
CA ILE A 183 -3.80 8.91 -15.86
C ILE A 183 -4.79 8.33 -14.84
N VAL A 184 -5.52 7.29 -15.25
CA VAL A 184 -6.46 6.55 -14.40
C VAL A 184 -6.03 5.09 -14.29
N LYS A 185 -5.87 4.59 -13.06
CA LYS A 185 -5.50 3.19 -12.75
C LYS A 185 -6.62 2.52 -11.95
N PRO A 186 -7.42 1.60 -12.54
CA PRO A 186 -8.50 0.93 -11.80
C PRO A 186 -7.98 -0.15 -10.84
N THR A 187 -8.52 -0.19 -9.62
CA THR A 187 -8.02 -1.08 -8.54
C THR A 187 -8.23 -2.57 -8.80
N ASP A 188 -9.13 -2.94 -9.72
CA ASP A 188 -9.35 -4.32 -10.13
C ASP A 188 -8.54 -4.73 -11.38
N GLU A 189 -7.72 -3.83 -11.92
CA GLU A 189 -6.84 -4.06 -13.08
C GLU A 189 -5.34 -4.04 -12.75
N GLU A 190 -4.95 -3.79 -11.50
CA GLU A 190 -3.56 -3.83 -11.04
C GLU A 190 -2.95 -5.26 -11.11
N PRO A 191 -1.64 -5.45 -10.86
CA PRO A 191 -1.02 -6.79 -10.92
C PRO A 191 -1.70 -7.80 -10.00
N PHE A 192 -1.93 -9.01 -10.51
CA PHE A 192 -2.69 -10.13 -9.92
C PHE A 192 -4.20 -9.92 -9.76
N ALA A 193 -4.73 -8.71 -9.98
CA ALA A 193 -6.15 -8.40 -9.79
C ALA A 193 -7.07 -9.09 -10.82
N PRO A 194 -8.36 -9.34 -10.50
CA PRO A 194 -9.24 -10.19 -11.31
C PRO A 194 -9.41 -9.74 -12.76
N ASN A 195 -9.42 -8.42 -13.00
CA ASN A 195 -9.66 -7.82 -14.31
C ASN A 195 -8.38 -7.25 -14.96
N ASN A 196 -7.18 -7.65 -14.50
CA ASN A 196 -5.91 -7.25 -15.12
C ASN A 196 -5.92 -7.51 -16.65
N PRO A 197 -5.73 -6.48 -17.50
CA PRO A 197 -5.85 -6.60 -18.96
C PRO A 197 -4.63 -7.25 -19.63
N LYS A 198 -3.54 -7.46 -18.89
CA LYS A 198 -2.27 -8.02 -19.38
C LYS A 198 -2.11 -9.50 -19.05
N GLY A 199 -3.14 -10.13 -18.48
CA GLY A 199 -3.13 -11.55 -18.12
C GLY A 199 -2.42 -11.87 -16.80
N PHE A 200 -1.87 -10.87 -16.10
CA PHE A 200 -1.36 -11.01 -14.73
C PHE A 200 -2.54 -11.05 -13.75
N VAL A 201 -3.34 -12.11 -13.83
CA VAL A 201 -4.47 -12.42 -12.94
C VAL A 201 -4.09 -13.57 -12.01
N GLY A 202 -4.81 -13.72 -10.89
CA GLY A 202 -4.71 -14.93 -10.06
C GLY A 202 -5.06 -14.76 -8.59
N LYS A 203 -5.32 -13.54 -8.13
CA LYS A 203 -5.65 -13.22 -6.74
C LYS A 203 -6.98 -12.46 -6.65
N ALA A 204 -7.67 -12.63 -5.53
CA ALA A 204 -8.84 -11.84 -5.18
C ALA A 204 -8.42 -10.51 -4.54
N LEU A 205 -9.28 -9.48 -4.63
CA LEU A 205 -9.04 -8.21 -3.93
C LEU A 205 -8.92 -8.45 -2.41
N GLY A 206 -7.94 -7.80 -1.77
CA GLY A 206 -7.59 -7.98 -0.37
C GLY A 206 -6.61 -9.13 -0.06
N GLN A 207 -6.13 -9.89 -1.05
CA GLN A 207 -5.02 -10.84 -0.87
C GLN A 207 -3.65 -10.15 -1.03
N PRO A 208 -2.54 -10.67 -0.45
CA PRO A 208 -1.19 -10.10 -0.63
C PRO A 208 -0.79 -9.91 -2.10
N GLY A 209 -0.31 -8.73 -2.47
CA GLY A 209 -0.11 -8.28 -3.86
C GLY A 209 1.22 -8.67 -4.50
N LEU A 210 1.90 -7.69 -5.10
CA LEU A 210 3.25 -7.84 -5.66
C LEU A 210 4.32 -7.75 -4.54
N LYS A 211 4.23 -6.69 -3.72
CA LYS A 211 4.81 -6.63 -2.37
C LYS A 211 3.86 -7.35 -1.41
N ARG A 212 4.37 -8.02 -0.36
CA ARG A 212 3.55 -8.91 0.48
C ARG A 212 2.61 -8.13 1.40
N SER A 213 3.08 -6.99 1.86
CA SER A 213 2.43 -6.03 2.77
C SER A 213 1.58 -4.97 2.07
N VAL A 214 1.36 -5.10 0.76
CA VAL A 214 0.43 -4.28 -0.04
C VAL A 214 -0.57 -5.23 -0.68
N ARG A 215 -1.86 -5.13 -0.32
CA ARG A 215 -2.87 -6.09 -0.80
C ARG A 215 -3.40 -5.70 -2.18
N VAL A 216 -3.83 -6.68 -2.96
CA VAL A 216 -4.41 -6.48 -4.30
C VAL A 216 -5.67 -5.63 -4.19
N GLY A 217 -5.69 -4.53 -4.93
CA GLY A 217 -6.75 -3.52 -4.95
C GLY A 217 -6.47 -2.29 -4.07
N GLU A 218 -5.34 -2.25 -3.37
CA GLU A 218 -4.99 -1.15 -2.47
C GLU A 218 -4.13 -0.05 -3.13
N THR A 219 -3.53 -0.29 -4.30
CA THR A 219 -2.60 0.67 -4.94
C THR A 219 -3.26 2.03 -5.19
N GLY A 220 -4.53 2.03 -5.58
CA GLY A 220 -5.27 3.24 -5.94
C GLY A 220 -5.49 4.23 -4.80
N PHE A 221 -5.54 3.80 -3.54
CA PHE A 221 -5.60 4.75 -2.41
C PHE A 221 -4.22 5.16 -1.90
N ARG A 222 -3.18 4.34 -2.12
CA ARG A 222 -1.78 4.65 -1.76
C ARG A 222 -1.23 5.81 -2.59
N GLU A 223 -1.57 5.84 -3.87
CA GLU A 223 -1.37 6.99 -4.78
C GLU A 223 -1.99 8.30 -4.24
N VAL A 224 -3.16 8.23 -3.60
CA VAL A 224 -3.85 9.39 -3.03
C VAL A 224 -3.24 9.78 -1.68
N ALA A 225 -2.83 8.81 -0.87
CA ALA A 225 -2.14 9.05 0.40
C ALA A 225 -0.82 9.79 0.18
N ALA A 226 -0.03 9.43 -0.84
CA ALA A 226 1.20 10.14 -1.19
C ALA A 226 0.94 11.62 -1.55
N TYR A 227 -0.10 11.90 -2.34
CA TYR A 227 -0.51 13.27 -2.66
C TYR A 227 -1.02 14.05 -1.44
N LEU A 228 -1.78 13.41 -0.54
CA LEU A 228 -2.29 14.04 0.68
C LEU A 228 -1.22 14.30 1.74
N LEU A 229 -0.12 13.53 1.73
CA LEU A 229 1.03 13.71 2.62
C LEU A 229 2.06 14.72 2.09
N ASP A 230 1.98 15.11 0.81
CA ASP A 230 2.87 16.10 0.20
C ASP A 230 2.45 17.55 0.57
N TYR A 231 2.83 17.97 1.79
CA TYR A 231 2.48 19.28 2.34
C TYR A 231 2.92 20.41 1.40
N ASP A 232 1.99 21.32 1.09
CA ASP A 232 2.19 22.45 0.17
C ASP A 232 2.81 22.07 -1.20
N HIS A 233 2.67 20.80 -1.60
CA HIS A 233 3.27 20.20 -2.81
C HIS A 233 4.80 20.28 -2.84
N PHE A 234 5.46 20.13 -1.69
CA PHE A 234 6.91 20.24 -1.54
C PHE A 234 7.70 19.27 -2.43
N ALA A 235 7.27 18.02 -2.52
CA ALA A 235 7.77 16.97 -3.41
C ALA A 235 7.18 17.00 -4.82
N ASN A 236 6.22 17.89 -5.10
CA ASN A 236 5.57 18.10 -6.39
C ASN A 236 4.78 16.87 -6.89
N VAL A 237 4.13 16.13 -5.98
CA VAL A 237 3.26 15.00 -6.36
C VAL A 237 2.05 15.54 -7.16
N PRO A 238 1.77 15.03 -8.38
CA PRO A 238 0.66 15.52 -9.18
C PRO A 238 -0.70 15.32 -8.49
N PRO A 239 -1.67 16.25 -8.65
CA PRO A 239 -3.00 16.14 -8.07
C PRO A 239 -3.66 14.78 -8.32
N THR A 240 -3.87 14.04 -7.23
CA THR A 240 -4.35 12.65 -7.26
C THR A 240 -5.55 12.47 -6.35
N ALA A 241 -6.62 11.81 -6.83
CA ALA A 241 -7.80 11.48 -6.01
C ALA A 241 -8.33 10.07 -6.31
N LEU A 242 -9.01 9.49 -5.32
CA LEU A 242 -9.74 8.23 -5.51
C LEU A 242 -11.10 8.57 -6.15
N VAL A 243 -11.40 7.91 -7.28
CA VAL A 243 -12.65 8.13 -8.02
C VAL A 243 -13.42 6.85 -8.24
N LYS A 244 -14.75 6.96 -8.18
CA LYS A 244 -15.65 6.05 -8.89
C LYS A 244 -15.76 6.56 -10.32
N ILE A 245 -15.50 5.69 -11.30
CA ILE A 245 -15.51 6.04 -12.73
C ILE A 245 -16.31 5.03 -13.53
N THR A 246 -16.93 5.47 -14.63
CA THR A 246 -17.75 4.63 -15.51
C THR A 246 -17.45 4.88 -16.98
N HIS A 247 -16.75 3.94 -17.60
CA HIS A 247 -16.41 3.98 -19.01
C HIS A 247 -16.54 2.59 -19.65
N SER A 248 -16.48 2.54 -20.98
CA SER A 248 -16.60 1.30 -21.77
C SER A 248 -15.24 0.76 -22.28
N ILE A 249 -14.14 1.38 -21.84
CA ILE A 249 -12.75 0.99 -22.15
C ILE A 249 -12.16 0.01 -21.12
N PHE A 250 -12.68 0.03 -19.89
CA PHE A 250 -12.15 -0.74 -18.77
C PHE A 250 -12.30 -2.23 -19.00
N ASN A 251 -11.28 -3.00 -18.63
CA ASN A 251 -11.30 -4.44 -18.85
C ASN A 251 -12.22 -5.15 -17.85
N VAL A 252 -12.88 -6.20 -18.32
CA VAL A 252 -13.60 -7.17 -17.48
C VAL A 252 -13.32 -8.55 -18.03
N ASN A 253 -12.71 -9.39 -17.21
CA ASN A 253 -12.44 -10.78 -17.55
C ASN A 253 -13.70 -11.60 -17.26
N ASP A 254 -14.53 -11.84 -18.29
CA ASP A 254 -15.64 -12.80 -18.23
C ASP A 254 -15.08 -14.17 -17.79
N GLY A 255 -15.33 -14.55 -16.53
CA GLY A 255 -14.76 -15.76 -15.92
C GLY A 255 -15.10 -17.03 -16.69
N VAL A 256 -14.16 -17.99 -16.72
CA VAL A 256 -14.12 -19.11 -17.69
C VAL A 256 -15.23 -20.16 -17.47
N SER A 257 -16.46 -19.79 -17.82
CA SER A 257 -17.56 -20.71 -18.15
C SER A 257 -17.62 -20.84 -19.66
N GLY A 258 -17.28 -22.02 -20.18
CA GLY A 258 -17.07 -22.25 -21.62
C GLY A 258 -18.34 -22.08 -22.47
N SER A 259 -18.61 -20.87 -22.94
CA SER A 259 -19.72 -20.58 -23.86
C SER A 259 -19.28 -19.67 -25.01
N ASN A 260 -18.92 -20.30 -26.13
CA ASN A 260 -18.84 -19.74 -27.49
C ASN A 260 -18.05 -18.44 -27.69
N ASN A 261 -16.76 -18.58 -28.02
CA ASN A 261 -15.87 -17.50 -28.48
C ASN A 261 -16.35 -16.71 -29.72
N ASN A 262 -17.44 -17.13 -30.37
CA ASN A 262 -17.91 -16.59 -31.65
C ASN A 262 -18.84 -15.35 -31.53
N ILE A 263 -19.06 -14.80 -30.33
CA ILE A 263 -19.96 -13.63 -30.10
C ILE A 263 -19.19 -12.32 -29.79
N LYS A 264 -17.90 -12.23 -30.15
CA LYS A 264 -17.06 -11.05 -29.90
C LYS A 264 -17.33 -9.83 -30.81
N GLN A 265 -18.07 -9.98 -31.91
CA GLN A 265 -18.30 -8.88 -32.89
C GLN A 265 -19.62 -8.10 -32.70
N GLY A 266 -20.52 -8.51 -31.79
CA GLY A 266 -21.88 -7.95 -31.68
C GLY A 266 -22.27 -7.32 -30.35
N ARG A 267 -21.47 -7.46 -29.29
CA ARG A 267 -21.77 -6.82 -27.99
C ARG A 267 -21.47 -5.32 -28.06
N LYS A 268 -22.51 -4.48 -27.94
CA LYS A 268 -22.33 -3.05 -27.60
C LYS A 268 -21.39 -2.95 -26.38
N LYS A 269 -20.34 -2.14 -26.44
CA LYS A 269 -19.39 -1.98 -25.31
C LYS A 269 -20.19 -1.65 -24.04
N LYS A 270 -20.16 -2.54 -23.04
CA LYS A 270 -20.87 -2.33 -21.77
C LYS A 270 -20.11 -1.26 -20.99
N HIS A 271 -20.79 -0.23 -20.50
CA HIS A 271 -20.17 0.68 -19.54
C HIS A 271 -19.98 -0.06 -18.21
N VAL A 272 -18.77 -0.01 -17.66
CA VAL A 272 -18.36 -0.70 -16.43
C VAL A 272 -18.05 0.35 -15.38
N CYS A 273 -18.52 0.13 -14.15
CA CYS A 273 -18.25 0.98 -12.99
C CYS A 273 -17.08 0.41 -12.18
N LYS A 274 -16.10 1.26 -11.85
CA LYS A 274 -14.86 0.88 -11.16
C LYS A 274 -14.41 1.93 -10.15
N ILE A 275 -13.62 1.50 -9.16
CA ILE A 275 -12.79 2.39 -8.32
C ILE A 275 -11.44 2.53 -9.01
N ALA A 276 -10.87 3.72 -9.02
CA ALA A 276 -9.55 4.00 -9.59
C ALA A 276 -8.85 5.15 -8.86
N SER A 277 -7.51 5.19 -8.91
CA SER A 277 -6.83 6.47 -8.76
C SER A 277 -6.97 7.27 -10.07
N LEU A 278 -7.12 8.59 -9.94
CA LEU A 278 -7.04 9.55 -11.04
C LEU A 278 -5.97 10.59 -10.64
N GLN A 279 -4.87 10.61 -11.39
CA GLN A 279 -3.71 11.48 -11.19
C GLN A 279 -3.58 12.42 -12.39
N GLN A 280 -3.26 13.71 -12.16
CA GLN A 280 -3.01 14.65 -13.25
C GLN A 280 -1.83 14.17 -14.11
N PHE A 281 -2.03 14.12 -15.43
CA PHE A 281 -0.95 13.87 -16.38
C PHE A 281 -0.07 15.12 -16.46
N ILE A 282 1.24 14.93 -16.28
CA ILE A 282 2.23 16.01 -16.40
C ILE A 282 3.00 15.80 -17.71
N PRO A 283 2.92 16.74 -18.68
CA PRO A 283 3.80 16.75 -19.84
C PRO A 283 5.27 16.83 -19.40
N HIS A 284 6.08 15.93 -19.93
CA HIS A 284 7.49 15.68 -19.60
C HIS A 284 8.25 15.28 -20.86
N ASP A 285 9.59 15.36 -20.82
CA ASP A 285 10.44 15.01 -21.95
C ASP A 285 10.93 13.55 -21.87
N PHE A 286 11.26 13.09 -20.66
CA PHE A 286 11.84 11.76 -20.36
C PHE A 286 11.39 11.28 -18.97
N ASP A 287 11.67 10.03 -18.63
CA ASP A 287 11.82 9.60 -17.24
C ASP A 287 13.31 9.64 -16.82
N ALA A 288 13.58 9.51 -15.52
CA ALA A 288 14.93 9.69 -14.98
C ALA A 288 15.93 8.57 -15.33
N SER A 289 15.50 7.48 -15.98
CA SER A 289 16.39 6.41 -16.48
C SER A 289 16.99 6.72 -17.85
N ASP A 290 16.31 7.54 -18.66
CA ASP A 290 16.79 8.03 -19.96
C ASP A 290 17.61 9.34 -19.85
N HIS A 291 17.82 9.87 -18.63
CA HIS A 291 18.46 11.17 -18.41
C HIS A 291 19.58 11.15 -17.36
N GLY A 292 20.58 12.03 -17.53
CA GLY A 292 21.79 12.05 -16.70
C GLY A 292 21.55 12.64 -15.30
N THR A 293 21.77 11.85 -14.26
CA THR A 293 21.48 12.21 -12.85
C THR A 293 22.22 13.45 -12.35
N SER A 294 23.39 13.77 -12.89
CA SER A 294 24.19 14.96 -12.55
C SER A 294 23.52 16.30 -12.88
N SER A 295 22.41 16.29 -13.63
CA SER A 295 21.62 17.48 -13.97
C SER A 295 20.51 17.82 -12.97
N TYR A 296 20.13 16.88 -12.09
CA TYR A 296 18.96 17.05 -11.22
C TYR A 296 19.22 18.05 -10.09
N PRO A 297 18.29 19.00 -9.82
CA PRO A 297 18.43 19.92 -8.68
C PRO A 297 18.49 19.15 -7.36
N VAL A 298 19.46 19.51 -6.50
CA VAL A 298 19.65 18.89 -5.18
C VAL A 298 18.36 18.88 -4.38
N SER A 299 17.68 20.03 -4.32
CA SER A 299 16.43 20.18 -3.58
C SER A 299 15.30 19.31 -4.13
N ALA A 300 15.20 19.13 -5.45
CA ALA A 300 14.19 18.24 -6.03
C ALA A 300 14.40 16.78 -5.57
N VAL A 301 15.65 16.31 -5.55
CA VAL A 301 16.00 14.98 -5.02
C VAL A 301 15.71 14.89 -3.52
N HIS A 302 16.04 15.93 -2.74
CA HIS A 302 15.74 16.00 -1.30
C HIS A 302 14.24 15.93 -1.01
N ARG A 303 13.44 16.77 -1.67
CA ARG A 303 11.98 16.83 -1.49
C ARG A 303 11.30 15.49 -1.77
N ILE A 304 11.70 14.83 -2.86
CA ILE A 304 11.22 13.48 -3.24
C ILE A 304 11.64 12.44 -2.20
N GLY A 305 12.92 12.41 -1.81
CA GLY A 305 13.41 11.46 -0.81
C GLY A 305 12.79 11.63 0.58
N ILE A 306 12.54 12.87 0.99
CA ILE A 306 11.81 13.22 2.23
C ILE A 306 10.40 12.61 2.23
N LEU A 307 9.68 12.65 1.11
CA LEU A 307 8.38 12.01 0.99
C LEU A 307 8.51 10.47 0.97
N ASP A 308 9.39 9.94 0.11
CA ASP A 308 9.60 8.50 -0.06
C ASP A 308 9.99 7.79 1.24
N ILE A 309 10.78 8.44 2.10
CA ILE A 309 11.13 7.96 3.44
C ILE A 309 9.88 7.86 4.32
N ARG A 310 9.09 8.94 4.45
CA ARG A 310 7.88 8.95 5.31
C ARG A 310 6.89 7.88 4.92
N ILE A 311 6.68 7.69 3.61
CA ILE A 311 5.73 6.72 3.09
C ILE A 311 6.32 5.31 2.95
N LEU A 312 7.59 5.10 3.29
CA LEU A 312 8.37 3.87 3.06
C LEU A 312 8.13 3.32 1.64
N ASN A 313 8.52 4.09 0.63
CA ASN A 313 8.28 3.72 -0.77
C ASN A 313 9.13 2.50 -1.16
N THR A 314 8.47 1.41 -1.53
CA THR A 314 9.13 0.14 -1.84
C THR A 314 9.47 -0.04 -3.33
N ASP A 315 9.24 0.98 -4.17
CA ASP A 315 9.42 0.95 -5.62
C ASP A 315 9.80 2.32 -6.25
N ARG A 316 10.60 3.17 -5.57
CA ARG A 316 11.16 4.38 -6.20
C ARG A 316 12.36 4.02 -7.08
N HIS A 317 12.08 3.53 -8.28
CA HIS A 317 13.07 3.38 -9.35
C HIS A 317 13.11 4.61 -10.27
N ALA A 318 14.20 4.81 -11.03
CA ALA A 318 14.34 5.96 -11.94
C ALA A 318 13.14 6.20 -12.88
N GLY A 319 12.53 5.15 -13.42
CA GLY A 319 11.33 5.25 -14.28
C GLY A 319 10.06 5.81 -13.60
N ASN A 320 10.03 5.95 -12.27
CA ASN A 320 8.92 6.53 -11.50
C ASN A 320 9.17 8.01 -11.16
N LEU A 321 10.12 8.65 -11.87
CA LEU A 321 10.48 10.06 -11.76
C LEU A 321 10.49 10.69 -13.16
N LEU A 322 9.54 11.58 -13.43
CA LEU A 322 9.45 12.28 -14.72
C LEU A 322 10.43 13.46 -14.74
N VAL A 323 11.05 13.71 -15.90
CA VAL A 323 11.98 14.81 -16.15
C VAL A 323 11.37 15.77 -17.16
N ARG A 324 11.13 17.01 -16.75
CA ARG A 324 10.69 18.12 -17.62
C ARG A 324 11.80 19.16 -17.79
N LYS A 325 12.09 19.56 -19.02
CA LYS A 325 13.06 20.62 -19.34
C LYS A 325 12.40 21.99 -19.25
N LEU A 326 12.91 22.84 -18.37
CA LEU A 326 12.34 24.17 -18.10
C LEU A 326 12.77 25.24 -19.12
N ASN A 327 13.75 24.95 -19.99
CA ASN A 327 14.22 25.86 -21.02
C ASN A 327 14.62 25.12 -22.31
N GLY A 328 14.10 25.59 -23.45
CA GLY A 328 14.36 25.03 -24.79
C GLY A 328 15.68 25.46 -25.45
N SER A 329 16.56 26.15 -24.74
CA SER A 329 17.89 26.54 -25.25
C SER A 329 18.98 25.65 -24.64
N ALA A 330 19.86 25.11 -25.48
CA ALA A 330 20.90 24.15 -25.11
C ALA A 330 22.14 24.82 -24.47
N THR A 331 21.93 25.69 -23.48
CA THR A 331 23.00 26.28 -22.67
C THR A 331 23.41 25.35 -21.53
N PHE A 332 24.69 25.41 -21.15
CA PHE A 332 25.25 24.65 -20.03
C PHE A 332 24.48 24.97 -18.73
N GLY A 333 24.08 23.95 -17.97
CA GLY A 333 23.18 24.11 -16.82
C GLY A 333 21.68 24.17 -17.20
N GLN A 334 21.25 23.35 -18.16
CA GLN A 334 19.83 23.21 -18.51
C GLN A 334 19.01 22.79 -17.28
N GLN A 335 18.18 23.71 -16.78
CA GLN A 335 17.30 23.47 -15.64
C GLN A 335 16.24 22.42 -15.98
N VAL A 336 16.14 21.40 -15.14
CA VAL A 336 15.12 20.35 -15.21
C VAL A 336 14.32 20.28 -13.93
N GLU A 337 13.05 19.94 -14.07
CA GLU A 337 12.12 19.66 -12.98
C GLU A 337 11.97 18.14 -12.87
N LEU A 338 12.01 17.62 -11.63
CA LEU A 338 11.63 16.25 -11.32
C LEU A 338 10.20 16.24 -10.78
N ILE A 339 9.41 15.26 -11.21
CA ILE A 339 8.04 15.04 -10.74
C ILE A 339 7.88 13.56 -10.35
N PRO A 340 7.61 13.24 -9.07
CA PRO A 340 7.41 11.87 -8.63
C PRO A 340 6.02 11.34 -9.02
N ILE A 341 5.98 10.12 -9.54
CA ILE A 341 4.75 9.40 -9.88
C ILE A 341 4.78 7.98 -9.29
N ASP A 342 3.70 7.21 -9.50
CA ASP A 342 3.57 5.78 -9.16
C ASP A 342 3.90 5.42 -7.70
N HIS A 343 3.08 5.92 -6.78
CA HIS A 343 3.18 5.65 -5.34
C HIS A 343 2.34 4.43 -4.92
N GLY A 344 1.95 3.56 -5.87
CA GLY A 344 1.06 2.42 -5.59
C GLY A 344 1.61 1.41 -4.58
N LEU A 345 2.93 1.37 -4.39
CA LEU A 345 3.66 0.44 -3.50
C LEU A 345 4.30 1.13 -2.28
N CYS A 346 3.70 2.22 -1.79
CA CYS A 346 4.05 2.83 -0.50
C CYS A 346 3.13 2.41 0.65
N LEU A 347 3.47 2.80 1.88
CA LEU A 347 2.75 2.62 3.15
C LEU A 347 2.46 1.15 3.54
N PRO A 348 3.45 0.24 3.48
CA PRO A 348 3.24 -1.20 3.74
C PRO A 348 2.70 -1.51 5.15
N GLU A 349 2.07 -2.69 5.30
CA GLU A 349 1.59 -3.24 6.59
C GLU A 349 2.69 -3.56 7.62
N SER A 350 3.94 -3.64 7.19
CA SER A 350 5.10 -4.04 7.97
C SER A 350 6.33 -3.36 7.39
N LEU A 351 7.46 -3.39 8.11
CA LEU A 351 8.71 -3.09 7.45
C LEU A 351 8.99 -4.16 6.38
N GLU A 352 9.20 -3.67 5.16
CA GLU A 352 9.75 -4.37 4.00
C GLU A 352 10.91 -3.51 3.48
N ASP A 353 11.84 -4.13 2.74
CA ASP A 353 12.96 -3.42 2.13
C ASP A 353 12.47 -2.33 1.15
N PRO A 354 12.76 -1.03 1.42
CA PRO A 354 12.41 0.05 0.51
C PRO A 354 13.31 0.01 -0.73
N TYR A 355 12.86 0.64 -1.82
CA TYR A 355 13.71 0.81 -3.00
C TYR A 355 13.81 2.30 -3.33
N PHE A 356 15.01 2.85 -3.15
CA PHE A 356 15.29 4.28 -3.23
C PHE A 356 16.42 4.57 -4.24
N GLU A 357 16.12 4.66 -5.53
CA GLU A 357 17.11 4.97 -6.59
C GLU A 357 18.01 6.18 -6.26
N TRP A 358 17.43 7.22 -5.65
CA TRP A 358 18.14 8.45 -5.31
C TRP A 358 19.28 8.27 -4.29
N ILE A 359 19.35 7.15 -3.58
CA ILE A 359 20.43 6.81 -2.63
C ILE A 359 21.80 6.73 -3.32
N HIS A 360 21.80 6.42 -4.63
CA HIS A 360 22.99 6.32 -5.46
C HIS A 360 23.35 7.65 -6.16
N TRP A 361 22.54 8.69 -6.00
CA TRP A 361 22.73 9.97 -6.70
C TRP A 361 23.58 10.93 -5.85
N PRO A 362 24.57 11.64 -6.43
CA PRO A 362 25.45 12.55 -5.68
C PRO A 362 24.70 13.60 -4.85
N GLN A 363 23.53 14.03 -5.32
CA GLN A 363 22.64 14.97 -4.64
C GLN A 363 22.27 14.50 -3.23
N ALA A 364 21.91 13.23 -3.05
CA ALA A 364 21.47 12.71 -1.74
C ALA A 364 22.59 12.69 -0.69
N SER A 365 23.86 12.77 -1.11
CA SER A 365 25.01 12.89 -0.20
C SER A 365 25.22 14.33 0.32
N ILE A 366 24.44 15.31 -0.13
CA ILE A 366 24.54 16.72 0.28
C ILE A 366 23.67 16.94 1.53
N PRO A 367 24.10 17.76 2.52
CA PRO A 367 23.26 18.11 3.66
C PRO A 367 21.96 18.81 3.23
N PHE A 368 20.88 18.56 3.96
CA PHE A 368 19.62 19.29 3.79
C PHE A 368 19.82 20.81 4.00
N SER A 369 19.09 21.60 3.22
CA SER A 369 18.99 23.05 3.40
C SER A 369 18.12 23.42 4.62
N GLU A 370 18.20 24.69 5.05
CA GLU A 370 17.40 25.19 6.19
C GLU A 370 15.89 25.05 5.92
N ASP A 371 15.43 25.37 4.70
CA ASP A 371 14.05 25.16 4.24
C ASP A 371 13.60 23.69 4.35
N GLU A 372 14.46 22.74 3.99
CA GLU A 372 14.18 21.30 4.03
C GLU A 372 14.16 20.77 5.48
N ILE A 373 15.07 21.25 6.31
CA ILE A 373 15.10 20.94 7.75
C ILE A 373 13.86 21.49 8.46
N ASP A 374 13.43 22.72 8.17
CA ASP A 374 12.25 23.32 8.78
C ASP A 374 10.94 22.69 8.26
N TYR A 375 10.89 22.29 6.99
CA TYR A 375 9.83 21.42 6.47
C TYR A 375 9.76 20.10 7.25
N ILE A 376 10.88 19.39 7.43
CA ILE A 376 10.92 18.12 8.19
C ILE A 376 10.47 18.32 9.65
N LYS A 377 10.89 19.40 10.31
CA LYS A 377 10.44 19.75 11.68
C LYS A 377 8.92 19.94 11.76
N ALA A 378 8.30 20.51 10.74
CA ALA A 378 6.87 20.84 10.72
C ALA A 378 5.93 19.63 10.49
N LEU A 379 6.45 18.48 10.05
CA LEU A 379 5.68 17.25 9.82
C LEU A 379 5.08 16.70 11.12
N ASP A 380 3.80 16.31 11.10
CA ASP A 380 3.10 15.73 12.25
C ASP A 380 2.49 14.36 11.88
N PRO A 381 3.12 13.23 12.27
CA PRO A 381 2.64 11.91 11.89
C PRO A 381 1.29 11.51 12.52
N TYR A 382 0.92 12.10 13.65
CA TYR A 382 -0.35 11.82 14.32
C TYR A 382 -1.49 12.53 13.59
N ARG A 383 -1.28 13.81 13.25
CA ARG A 383 -2.18 14.58 12.39
C ARG A 383 -2.28 14.01 10.98
N ASP A 384 -1.18 13.52 10.41
CA ASP A 384 -1.16 12.80 9.14
C ASP A 384 -2.02 11.53 9.21
N SER A 385 -1.84 10.73 10.27
CA SER A 385 -2.61 9.50 10.48
C SER A 385 -4.11 9.79 10.62
N ASP A 386 -4.49 10.82 11.39
CA ASP A 386 -5.89 11.23 11.51
C ASP A 386 -6.46 11.80 10.20
N MET A 387 -5.67 12.55 9.44
CA MET A 387 -6.08 13.01 8.10
C MET A 387 -6.36 11.81 7.17
N LEU A 388 -5.48 10.81 7.15
CA LEU A 388 -5.67 9.60 6.34
C LEU A 388 -6.85 8.75 6.82
N ARG A 389 -7.07 8.60 8.14
CA ARG A 389 -8.29 7.96 8.70
C ARG A 389 -9.59 8.66 8.27
N ASN A 390 -9.54 9.97 8.00
CA ASN A 390 -10.71 10.76 7.61
C ASN A 390 -10.96 10.74 6.08
N GLU A 391 -9.93 10.89 5.25
CA GLU A 391 -10.03 10.98 3.79
C GLU A 391 -9.95 9.62 3.07
N LEU A 392 -9.22 8.66 3.66
CA LEU A 392 -8.96 7.32 3.12
C LEU A 392 -9.24 6.24 4.18
N PRO A 393 -10.48 6.12 4.71
CA PRO A 393 -10.84 5.22 5.82
C PRO A 393 -10.75 3.71 5.52
N MET A 394 -10.29 3.34 4.33
CA MET A 394 -9.90 1.97 3.99
C MET A 394 -8.43 1.66 4.30
N ILE A 395 -7.61 2.68 4.59
CA ILE A 395 -6.25 2.51 5.10
C ILE A 395 -6.29 1.84 6.47
N ARG A 396 -5.25 1.06 6.78
CA ARG A 396 -5.25 0.12 7.90
C ARG A 396 -4.18 0.55 8.90
N GLU A 397 -4.47 0.43 10.19
CA GLU A 397 -3.66 1.03 11.27
C GLU A 397 -2.18 0.61 11.22
N ALA A 398 -1.88 -0.61 10.76
CA ALA A 398 -0.52 -1.07 10.47
C ALA A 398 0.27 -0.11 9.55
N CYS A 399 -0.37 0.40 8.49
CA CYS A 399 0.21 1.33 7.52
C CYS A 399 0.45 2.72 8.13
N LEU A 400 -0.45 3.14 9.06
CA LEU A 400 -0.35 4.42 9.78
C LEU A 400 0.75 4.38 10.85
N ARG A 401 0.93 3.22 11.51
CA ARG A 401 2.06 2.95 12.39
C ARG A 401 3.40 2.97 11.64
N VAL A 402 3.47 2.40 10.43
CA VAL A 402 4.66 2.54 9.56
C VAL A 402 4.92 3.99 9.15
N LEU A 403 3.91 4.75 8.72
CA LEU A 403 4.04 6.20 8.44
C LEU A 403 4.57 6.98 9.64
N THR A 404 4.04 6.69 10.82
CA THR A 404 4.43 7.34 12.08
C THR A 404 5.88 7.05 12.42
N LEU A 405 6.27 5.77 12.39
CA LEU A 405 7.63 5.29 12.59
C LEU A 405 8.63 5.96 11.63
N CYS A 406 8.38 5.92 10.32
CA CYS A 406 9.30 6.45 9.33
C CYS A 406 9.38 7.99 9.36
N THR A 407 8.29 8.68 9.71
CA THR A 407 8.30 10.13 9.91
C THR A 407 9.07 10.52 11.17
N ILE A 408 8.91 9.81 12.30
CA ILE A 408 9.72 10.04 13.50
C ILE A 408 11.21 9.79 13.21
N PHE A 409 11.55 8.66 12.57
CA PHE A 409 12.91 8.33 12.18
C PHE A 409 13.57 9.43 11.32
N LEU A 410 12.86 9.93 10.30
CA LEU A 410 13.32 11.04 9.46
C LEU A 410 13.59 12.32 10.27
N LYS A 411 12.70 12.67 11.21
CA LYS A 411 12.82 13.88 12.02
C LYS A 411 14.02 13.82 12.97
N GLU A 412 14.22 12.70 13.65
CA GLU A 412 15.38 12.50 14.54
C GLU A 412 16.70 12.48 13.75
N ALA A 413 16.73 11.76 12.62
CA ALA A 413 17.92 11.61 11.79
C ALA A 413 18.36 12.93 11.12
N ALA A 414 17.40 13.67 10.54
CA ALA A 414 17.66 14.99 9.98
C ALA A 414 17.99 16.03 11.07
N GLY A 415 17.35 15.95 12.24
CA GLY A 415 17.67 16.77 13.41
C GLY A 415 19.08 16.52 13.97
N TYR A 416 19.60 15.30 13.84
CA TYR A 416 20.99 14.94 14.15
C TYR A 416 21.98 15.44 13.07
N GLY A 417 21.49 15.77 11.88
CA GLY A 417 22.28 16.26 10.74
C GLY A 417 22.80 15.16 9.81
N LEU A 418 22.11 14.02 9.71
CA LEU A 418 22.38 13.03 8.65
C LEU A 418 21.84 13.53 7.29
N CYS A 419 22.55 13.25 6.20
CA CYS A 419 22.07 13.58 4.85
C CYS A 419 21.10 12.52 4.30
N LEU A 420 20.39 12.84 3.21
CA LEU A 420 19.36 11.97 2.64
C LEU A 420 19.89 10.54 2.35
N ALA A 421 21.10 10.42 1.81
CA ALA A 421 21.74 9.13 1.55
C ALA A 421 22.06 8.36 2.84
N GLU A 422 22.57 9.02 3.88
CA GLU A 422 22.84 8.37 5.18
C GLU A 422 21.55 7.83 5.83
N ILE A 423 20.42 8.54 5.67
CA ILE A 423 19.10 8.10 6.16
C ILE A 423 18.57 6.93 5.32
N GLY A 424 18.67 7.02 3.99
CA GLY A 424 18.29 5.93 3.09
C GLY A 424 19.07 4.64 3.36
N GLU A 425 20.38 4.74 3.58
CA GLU A 425 21.27 3.60 3.83
C GLU A 425 20.91 2.85 5.13
N MET A 426 20.40 3.56 6.14
CA MET A 426 19.91 2.94 7.38
C MET A 426 18.55 2.23 7.22
N MET A 427 17.80 2.51 6.15
CA MET A 427 16.47 1.94 5.90
C MET A 427 16.49 0.75 4.93
N THR A 428 17.38 0.78 3.93
CA THR A 428 17.61 -0.31 2.98
C THR A 428 18.41 -1.47 3.58
N ARG A 429 18.15 -2.71 3.17
CA ARG A 429 18.92 -3.91 3.57
C ARG A 429 20.24 -4.02 2.80
N GLU A 430 21.29 -4.54 3.43
CA GLU A 430 22.52 -4.88 2.71
C GLU A 430 22.34 -6.18 1.89
N PHE A 431 22.55 -6.11 0.57
CA PHE A 431 22.51 -7.30 -0.28
C PHE A 431 23.77 -8.17 -0.10
N ARG A 432 23.68 -9.17 0.78
CA ARG A 432 24.71 -10.21 0.98
C ARG A 432 24.29 -11.51 0.30
N ARG A 433 25.27 -12.32 -0.14
CA ARG A 433 25.00 -13.52 -0.96
C ARG A 433 24.48 -14.70 -0.13
N GLY A 434 23.16 -14.79 0.01
CA GLY A 434 22.47 -16.04 0.38
C GLY A 434 21.24 -15.83 1.26
N GLU A 435 21.28 -14.81 2.13
CA GLU A 435 20.27 -14.53 3.15
C GLU A 435 19.98 -13.02 3.15
N GLU A 436 18.74 -12.64 3.47
CA GLU A 436 18.40 -11.24 3.76
C GLU A 436 18.77 -10.93 5.21
N GLU A 437 19.51 -9.83 5.44
CA GLU A 437 19.72 -9.26 6.77
C GLU A 437 18.76 -8.07 6.99
N PRO A 438 18.28 -7.81 8.22
CA PRO A 438 17.48 -6.63 8.53
C PRO A 438 18.28 -5.34 8.33
N SER A 439 17.62 -4.25 7.93
CA SER A 439 18.26 -2.92 7.88
C SER A 439 18.49 -2.35 9.29
N GLU A 440 19.30 -1.29 9.42
CA GLU A 440 19.57 -0.67 10.73
C GLU A 440 18.28 -0.20 11.42
N LEU A 441 17.31 0.35 10.66
CA LEU A 441 15.99 0.69 11.16
C LEU A 441 15.22 -0.55 11.67
N GLU A 442 15.27 -1.68 10.95
CA GLU A 442 14.63 -2.91 11.40
C GLU A 442 15.27 -3.45 12.69
N VAL A 443 16.61 -3.45 12.80
CA VAL A 443 17.34 -3.85 14.01
C VAL A 443 16.97 -2.96 15.20
N LEU A 444 16.91 -1.65 15.00
CA LEU A 444 16.47 -0.68 16.01
C LEU A 444 15.05 -0.96 16.51
N CYS A 445 14.13 -1.29 15.60
CA CYS A 445 12.77 -1.66 15.97
C CYS A 445 12.70 -3.04 16.68
N MET A 446 13.53 -4.02 16.30
CA MET A 446 13.62 -5.30 17.02
C MET A 446 14.08 -5.09 18.48
N GLU A 447 15.08 -4.25 18.69
CA GLU A 447 15.59 -3.93 20.04
C GLU A 447 14.57 -3.13 20.87
N ALA A 448 13.89 -2.14 20.27
CA ALA A 448 12.82 -1.41 20.94
C ALA A 448 11.67 -2.35 21.37
N ARG A 449 11.28 -3.32 20.52
CA ARG A 449 10.30 -4.35 20.88
C ARG A 449 10.77 -5.26 22.01
N ARG A 450 12.05 -5.65 22.04
CA ARG A 450 12.63 -6.47 23.11
C ARG A 450 12.53 -5.75 24.47
N VAL A 451 12.93 -4.48 24.52
CA VAL A 451 12.89 -3.67 25.74
C VAL A 451 11.45 -3.41 26.23
N VAL A 452 10.46 -3.28 25.33
CA VAL A 452 9.04 -3.23 25.70
C VAL A 452 8.60 -4.52 26.39
N ALA A 453 8.84 -5.68 25.78
CA ALA A 453 8.44 -6.98 26.34
C ALA A 453 9.14 -7.28 27.68
N GLU A 454 10.40 -6.89 27.85
CA GLU A 454 11.14 -7.02 29.11
C GLU A 454 10.55 -6.15 30.23
N ARG A 455 10.08 -4.93 29.91
CA ARG A 455 9.37 -4.06 30.86
C ARG A 455 8.02 -4.64 31.28
N GLU A 456 7.24 -5.18 30.34
CA GLU A 456 5.96 -5.84 30.66
C GLU A 456 6.16 -7.06 31.54
N MET A 457 7.13 -7.92 31.24
CA MET A 457 7.46 -9.08 32.06
C MET A 457 7.85 -8.69 33.49
N PHE A 458 8.59 -7.59 33.67
CA PHE A 458 8.93 -7.07 35.00
C PHE A 458 7.70 -6.52 35.75
N MET A 459 6.79 -5.83 35.05
CA MET A 459 5.56 -5.27 35.61
C MET A 459 4.51 -6.34 35.97
N LEU A 460 4.50 -7.46 35.25
CA LEU A 460 3.61 -8.61 35.48
C LEU A 460 4.16 -9.63 36.49
N SER A 461 5.42 -9.49 36.91
CA SER A 461 5.99 -10.30 37.99
C SER A 461 5.25 -10.06 39.30
N PRO A 462 4.75 -11.10 40.01
CA PRO A 462 4.14 -10.92 41.30
C PRO A 462 5.13 -10.27 42.28
N LYS A 463 4.75 -9.13 42.86
CA LYS A 463 5.43 -8.64 44.05
C LYS A 463 5.18 -9.65 45.16
N THR A 464 6.20 -10.45 45.47
CA THR A 464 6.19 -11.29 46.67
C THR A 464 6.09 -10.37 47.88
N GLU A 465 4.95 -10.42 48.57
CA GLU A 465 4.83 -9.85 49.91
C GLU A 465 6.01 -10.39 50.76
N PRO A 466 6.72 -9.54 51.53
CA PRO A 466 7.87 -9.96 52.32
C PRO A 466 7.39 -10.73 53.55
N HIS A 467 6.97 -11.97 53.33
CA HIS A 467 6.66 -12.89 54.42
C HIS A 467 7.95 -13.24 55.15
N GLU A 468 8.01 -12.88 56.43
CA GLU A 468 9.10 -13.26 57.33
C GLU A 468 9.14 -14.79 57.46
N ASP A 469 10.21 -15.42 56.95
CA ASP A 469 10.74 -16.64 57.56
C ASP A 469 12.24 -16.77 57.23
N SER A 470 13.06 -17.06 58.24
CA SER A 470 14.52 -16.90 58.17
C SER A 470 15.25 -18.15 57.68
N PHE A 471 16.02 -18.04 56.61
CA PHE A 471 17.10 -18.99 56.28
C PHE A 471 18.42 -18.27 56.01
N GLN A 472 19.05 -17.88 57.13
CA GLN A 472 20.39 -17.32 57.20
C GLN A 472 21.43 -18.41 56.91
N PHE A 473 22.13 -18.30 55.78
CA PHE A 473 23.42 -18.96 55.57
C PHE A 473 24.51 -17.90 55.69
N GLU A 474 25.26 -17.95 56.79
CA GLU A 474 26.44 -17.10 56.99
C GLU A 474 27.58 -17.56 56.09
N ILE A 475 28.07 -16.64 55.26
CA ILE A 475 29.40 -16.69 54.65
C ILE A 475 30.02 -15.32 54.90
N ASP A 476 30.85 -15.23 55.94
CA ASP A 476 31.59 -14.01 56.28
C ASP A 476 32.61 -13.70 55.18
N CYS A 477 32.54 -12.50 54.59
CA CYS A 477 33.62 -11.89 53.82
C CYS A 477 33.61 -10.38 54.04
N ASP A 478 34.82 -9.81 54.13
CA ASP A 478 35.13 -8.56 54.82
C ASP A 478 34.64 -7.28 54.11
N ASP A 479 34.61 -6.18 54.86
CA ASP A 479 34.03 -4.90 54.47
C ASP A 479 34.90 -4.13 53.45
N SER A 480 34.29 -3.46 52.47
CA SER A 480 34.98 -2.55 51.53
C SER A 480 34.01 -1.68 50.72
N GLU A 481 33.93 -0.39 51.06
CA GLU A 481 33.10 0.61 50.38
C GLU A 481 33.59 0.93 48.94
N ILE A 482 32.72 0.73 47.93
CA ILE A 482 32.87 1.34 46.60
C ILE A 482 31.50 1.86 46.13
N PRO A 483 31.37 3.12 45.68
CA PRO A 483 30.08 3.70 45.31
C PRO A 483 29.54 3.18 43.97
N VAL A 484 28.23 2.93 43.92
CA VAL A 484 27.52 2.39 42.75
C VAL A 484 27.37 3.45 41.65
N ASN A 485 27.90 3.16 40.46
CA ASN A 485 27.63 3.92 39.24
C ASN A 485 27.73 2.99 38.00
N PRO A 486 26.61 2.46 37.48
CA PRO A 486 26.63 1.42 36.44
C PRO A 486 26.83 2.00 35.03
N ILE A 487 28.08 2.33 34.68
CA ILE A 487 28.47 2.59 33.28
C ILE A 487 28.73 1.24 32.59
N PHE A 488 27.74 0.74 31.86
CA PHE A 488 27.87 -0.50 31.06
C PHE A 488 28.17 -0.21 29.59
N SER A 489 29.46 -0.05 29.26
CA SER A 489 29.95 -0.06 27.88
C SER A 489 30.21 -1.49 27.41
N PHE A 490 29.27 -2.07 26.65
CA PHE A 490 29.48 -3.39 26.02
C PHE A 490 30.02 -3.24 24.59
N HIS A 491 31.25 -3.74 24.37
CA HIS A 491 31.77 -4.00 23.03
C HIS A 491 31.37 -5.40 22.59
N PHE A 492 30.80 -5.54 21.38
CA PHE A 492 30.54 -6.86 20.78
C PHE A 492 31.72 -7.32 19.92
N GLY A 493 32.21 -8.53 20.20
CA GLY A 493 33.01 -9.34 19.29
C GLY A 493 32.19 -10.55 18.81
N PRO A 494 32.39 -11.07 17.59
CA PRO A 494 31.56 -12.13 17.03
C PRO A 494 31.86 -13.49 17.68
N GLY A 495 30.88 -14.07 18.39
CA GLY A 495 31.10 -15.24 19.26
C GLY A 495 29.90 -16.15 19.48
N ARG A 496 29.49 -16.90 18.44
CA ARG A 496 28.75 -18.18 18.44
C ARG A 496 27.59 -18.37 19.46
N ASN A 497 26.37 -18.50 18.95
CA ASN A 497 25.25 -19.13 19.67
C ASN A 497 25.60 -20.58 20.08
N PRO A 498 25.38 -20.98 21.35
CA PRO A 498 25.40 -22.37 21.78
C PRO A 498 23.98 -22.95 21.90
N LEU A 499 23.72 -24.14 21.31
CA LEU A 499 22.85 -25.23 21.82
C LEU A 499 22.31 -26.14 20.70
N SER A 500 23.10 -27.16 20.33
CA SER A 500 22.60 -28.51 20.04
C SER A 500 23.75 -29.50 20.16
N LYS A 501 23.49 -30.68 20.73
CA LYS A 501 24.47 -31.76 20.97
C LYS A 501 23.70 -33.09 20.98
N LEU A 502 24.42 -34.20 20.76
CA LEU A 502 23.93 -35.55 20.39
C LEU A 502 23.52 -35.58 18.90
N GLU A 503 23.88 -36.60 18.12
CA GLU A 503 24.62 -37.86 18.41
C GLU A 503 25.59 -38.18 17.26
N GLU A 504 26.65 -38.94 17.55
CA GLU A 504 27.65 -39.44 16.57
C GLU A 504 27.60 -40.98 16.57
N GLU A 505 27.41 -41.59 15.39
CA GLU A 505 27.80 -42.99 15.09
C GLU A 505 28.37 -43.07 13.65
N ASP A 506 29.21 -44.07 13.42
CA ASP A 506 30.41 -44.03 12.56
C ASP A 506 30.27 -44.45 11.07
N GLU A 507 31.41 -44.31 10.35
CA GLU A 507 31.89 -45.12 9.22
C GLU A 507 31.19 -45.07 7.83
N HIS A 508 31.87 -44.47 6.82
CA HIS A 508 32.72 -45.22 5.85
C HIS A 508 33.37 -44.34 4.75
N GLU A 509 34.31 -44.94 4.00
CA GLU A 509 35.21 -44.35 2.98
C GLU A 509 34.77 -44.78 1.53
N GLU A 510 35.34 -44.38 0.38
CA GLU A 510 36.59 -43.63 0.07
C GLU A 510 36.35 -42.59 -1.09
N PRO A 511 37.11 -42.36 -2.21
CA PRO A 511 37.18 -41.01 -2.81
C PRO A 511 36.98 -40.88 -4.36
N GLU A 512 37.38 -39.70 -4.87
CA GLU A 512 37.98 -39.38 -6.18
C GLU A 512 37.18 -38.78 -7.39
N GLU A 513 37.86 -37.76 -7.95
CA GLU A 513 37.84 -37.06 -9.26
C GLU A 513 36.59 -36.91 -10.17
N LEU A 514 36.48 -35.73 -10.82
CA LEU A 514 36.46 -35.66 -12.29
C LEU A 514 36.74 -34.25 -12.90
N VAL A 515 37.97 -34.12 -13.41
CA VAL A 515 38.51 -33.28 -14.52
C VAL A 515 37.62 -32.22 -15.22
N LEU A 516 38.16 -30.99 -15.34
CA LEU A 516 37.74 -29.95 -16.30
C LEU A 516 38.44 -30.07 -17.67
N PRO A 517 37.77 -29.75 -18.79
CA PRO A 517 38.42 -29.36 -20.04
C PRO A 517 38.09 -27.91 -20.47
N ALA A 518 39.09 -27.18 -20.96
CA ALA A 518 38.94 -25.84 -21.55
C ALA A 518 39.23 -25.85 -23.06
N ILE A 519 38.46 -25.08 -23.85
CA ILE A 519 38.69 -24.84 -25.29
C ILE A 519 38.49 -23.35 -25.58
N SER A 520 39.34 -22.77 -26.44
CA SER A 520 39.45 -21.31 -26.63
C SER A 520 38.83 -20.77 -27.92
N GLY A 521 38.19 -19.60 -27.82
CA GLY A 521 38.50 -18.48 -28.71
C GLY A 521 37.71 -18.29 -30.01
N LYS A 522 36.87 -17.23 -30.03
CA LYS A 522 36.94 -16.14 -31.03
C LYS A 522 36.03 -14.97 -30.63
N VAL A 523 36.39 -13.76 -31.08
CA VAL A 523 35.66 -12.50 -30.82
C VAL A 523 34.90 -12.07 -32.08
N PRO A 524 33.68 -11.57 -31.92
CA PRO A 524 33.28 -10.34 -32.61
C PRO A 524 32.68 -9.30 -31.63
N SER A 525 32.84 -8.02 -31.96
CA SER A 525 32.39 -6.88 -31.15
C SER A 525 31.06 -6.29 -31.63
N VAL A 526 30.06 -6.16 -30.74
CA VAL A 526 29.05 -5.08 -30.78
C VAL A 526 28.71 -4.68 -29.34
N SER A 527 28.40 -3.40 -29.11
CA SER A 527 27.97 -2.84 -27.84
C SER A 527 26.57 -3.27 -27.41
N ASN A 528 26.36 -3.54 -26.11
CA ASN A 528 25.25 -3.04 -25.29
C ASN A 528 25.34 -3.61 -23.86
N VAL A 529 25.44 -2.75 -22.84
CA VAL A 529 25.45 -3.16 -21.43
C VAL A 529 24.42 -2.34 -20.64
N SER A 530 23.20 -2.87 -20.54
CA SER A 530 22.22 -2.51 -19.53
C SER A 530 21.59 -3.80 -18.99
N MET A 531 22.20 -4.34 -17.93
CA MET A 531 21.81 -5.61 -17.29
C MET A 531 21.44 -5.45 -15.82
N SER A 532 20.35 -4.74 -15.58
CA SER A 532 19.44 -4.99 -14.45
C SER A 532 18.03 -5.24 -15.00
N LEU A 533 17.18 -5.91 -14.22
CA LEU A 533 15.77 -6.26 -14.51
C LEU A 533 15.49 -7.20 -15.71
N LYS A 534 16.18 -7.08 -16.85
CA LYS A 534 15.89 -7.91 -18.05
C LYS A 534 16.18 -9.42 -17.93
N LYS A 535 16.92 -9.87 -16.91
CA LYS A 535 17.43 -11.24 -16.86
C LYS A 535 16.42 -12.31 -16.37
N ASN A 536 15.28 -11.91 -15.81
CA ASN A 536 14.30 -12.83 -15.22
C ASN A 536 13.12 -13.20 -16.14
N LEU A 537 13.00 -12.60 -17.34
CA LEU A 537 11.86 -12.80 -18.25
C LEU A 537 12.26 -13.07 -19.72
N SER A 538 13.46 -13.60 -19.96
CA SER A 538 13.90 -14.04 -21.28
C SER A 538 13.38 -15.45 -21.59
N LEU A 539 12.12 -15.57 -22.04
CA LEU A 539 11.54 -16.86 -22.42
C LEU A 539 12.24 -17.42 -23.67
N GLY A 540 12.94 -18.55 -23.52
CA GLY A 540 13.55 -19.27 -24.65
C GLY A 540 12.50 -19.97 -25.50
N ASP A 541 12.68 -19.96 -26.82
CA ASP A 541 11.74 -20.54 -27.78
C ASP A 541 11.75 -22.08 -27.72
N SER A 542 10.74 -22.67 -27.08
CA SER A 542 10.44 -24.11 -27.11
C SER A 542 9.01 -24.42 -26.70
N SER A 543 8.46 -25.47 -27.30
CA SER A 543 7.04 -25.85 -27.31
C SER A 543 6.30 -25.91 -25.96
N ALA A 544 5.15 -25.23 -25.93
CA ALA A 544 3.90 -25.66 -25.30
C ALA A 544 3.97 -26.42 -23.95
N GLY A 545 3.94 -25.67 -22.84
CA GLY A 545 3.61 -26.21 -21.52
C GLY A 545 2.90 -25.16 -20.66
N HIS A 546 1.71 -25.48 -20.13
CA HIS A 546 0.99 -24.60 -19.20
C HIS A 546 1.70 -24.57 -17.84
N ARG A 547 2.60 -23.60 -17.62
CA ARG A 547 3.03 -23.22 -16.27
C ARG A 547 2.07 -22.19 -15.69
N SER A 548 1.65 -22.39 -14.44
CA SER A 548 0.81 -21.45 -13.71
C SER A 548 1.61 -20.22 -13.29
N ALA A 549 0.96 -19.06 -13.16
CA ALA A 549 1.54 -17.83 -12.60
C ALA A 549 1.72 -17.92 -11.06
N THR A 550 2.21 -19.07 -10.59
CA THR A 550 2.34 -19.47 -9.18
C THR A 550 3.77 -19.92 -8.86
N GLU A 551 4.70 -19.85 -9.82
CA GLU A 551 6.14 -19.85 -9.52
C GLU A 551 6.45 -18.57 -8.74
N GLN A 552 6.62 -18.71 -7.43
CA GLN A 552 6.78 -17.61 -6.50
C GLN A 552 8.16 -16.95 -6.68
N LEU A 553 8.18 -15.61 -6.75
CA LEU A 553 9.38 -14.88 -6.35
C LEU A 553 9.67 -15.24 -4.87
N PRO A 554 10.94 -15.43 -4.47
CA PRO A 554 11.29 -15.60 -3.06
C PRO A 554 10.66 -14.49 -2.22
N ALA A 555 9.93 -14.86 -1.18
CA ALA A 555 9.26 -13.89 -0.33
C ALA A 555 10.29 -13.18 0.55
N SER A 556 10.40 -11.86 0.40
CA SER A 556 11.26 -11.05 1.25
C SER A 556 10.91 -11.22 2.72
N ALA A 557 11.94 -11.24 3.57
CA ALA A 557 11.78 -11.38 5.00
C ALA A 557 11.01 -10.18 5.59
N SER A 558 10.29 -10.42 6.68
CA SER A 558 9.64 -9.38 7.48
C SER A 558 10.08 -9.58 8.92
N PHE A 559 11.09 -8.81 9.32
CA PHE A 559 11.72 -8.91 10.64
C PHE A 559 10.88 -8.20 11.71
N VAL A 560 10.19 -7.13 11.33
CA VAL A 560 9.42 -6.27 12.22
C VAL A 560 7.97 -6.18 11.78
N LYS A 561 7.07 -6.55 12.70
CA LYS A 561 5.64 -6.20 12.63
C LYS A 561 5.37 -5.06 13.61
N VAL A 562 4.42 -4.20 13.25
CA VAL A 562 3.90 -3.12 14.11
C VAL A 562 2.38 -3.19 14.27
N ALA A 563 1.72 -4.10 13.56
CA ALA A 563 0.27 -4.27 13.53
C ALA A 563 -0.29 -5.06 14.72
N ASP A 564 0.57 -5.77 15.45
CA ASP A 564 0.23 -6.71 16.51
C ASP A 564 0.26 -6.10 17.93
N MET A 565 0.83 -4.91 18.09
CA MET A 565 0.92 -4.21 19.38
C MET A 565 -0.42 -3.61 19.81
N THR A 566 -0.72 -3.55 21.11
CA THR A 566 -1.73 -2.60 21.62
C THR A 566 -1.29 -1.14 21.44
N ASP A 567 -2.19 -0.19 21.69
CA ASP A 567 -1.86 1.24 21.56
C ASP A 567 -0.95 1.74 22.70
N ASP A 568 -1.03 1.13 23.88
CA ASP A 568 -0.11 1.39 25.01
C ASP A 568 1.30 0.86 24.71
N GLU A 569 1.41 -0.40 24.22
CA GLU A 569 2.66 -0.98 23.73
C GLU A 569 3.27 -0.14 22.60
N TRP A 570 2.44 0.35 21.67
CA TRP A 570 2.88 1.18 20.55
C TRP A 570 3.48 2.52 21.02
N GLY A 571 2.87 3.17 22.02
CA GLY A 571 3.44 4.36 22.65
C GLY A 571 4.81 4.08 23.28
N LEU A 572 4.90 3.04 24.12
CA LEU A 572 6.15 2.66 24.80
C LEU A 572 7.25 2.22 23.81
N PHE A 573 6.87 1.60 22.69
CA PHE A 573 7.76 1.24 21.59
C PHE A 573 8.37 2.50 20.94
N LEU A 574 7.57 3.52 20.61
CA LEU A 574 8.06 4.76 20.00
C LEU A 574 8.99 5.53 20.94
N GLU A 575 8.62 5.69 22.21
CA GLU A 575 9.48 6.33 23.22
C GLU A 575 10.83 5.61 23.36
N THR A 576 10.80 4.28 23.42
CA THR A 576 12.00 3.44 23.53
C THR A 576 12.87 3.57 22.28
N LEU A 577 12.26 3.57 21.09
CA LEU A 577 12.97 3.73 19.82
C LEU A 577 13.67 5.11 19.73
N GLN A 578 13.00 6.20 20.08
CA GLN A 578 13.62 7.54 20.08
C GLN A 578 14.83 7.60 21.03
N GLY A 579 14.76 6.93 22.19
CA GLY A 579 15.90 6.78 23.10
C GLY A 579 17.09 6.01 22.49
N LEU A 580 16.83 4.98 21.67
CA LEU A 580 17.87 4.22 20.97
C LEU A 580 18.51 5.02 19.81
N LEU A 581 17.70 5.75 19.05
CA LEU A 581 18.15 6.48 17.84
C LEU A 581 19.32 7.42 18.12
N HIS A 582 19.26 8.23 19.18
CA HIS A 582 20.33 9.15 19.54
C HIS A 582 21.67 8.44 19.78
N ARG A 583 21.64 7.29 20.47
CA ARG A 583 22.82 6.46 20.71
C ARG A 583 23.41 5.93 19.41
N THR A 584 22.58 5.33 18.55
CA THR A 584 23.03 4.75 17.28
C THR A 584 23.58 5.81 16.32
N PHE A 585 23.01 7.02 16.29
CA PHE A 585 23.58 8.11 15.50
C PHE A 585 24.97 8.56 16.00
N VAL A 586 25.20 8.57 17.33
CA VAL A 586 26.52 8.86 17.93
C VAL A 586 27.53 7.74 17.63
N GLU A 587 27.12 6.48 17.70
CA GLU A 587 27.95 5.33 17.34
C GLU A 587 28.30 5.36 15.84
N ARG A 588 27.33 5.59 14.95
CA ARG A 588 27.52 5.76 13.49
C ARG A 588 28.48 6.91 13.18
N LYS A 589 28.30 8.09 13.80
CA LYS A 589 29.18 9.26 13.61
C LYS A 589 30.61 8.97 14.06
N SER A 590 30.78 8.20 15.12
CA SER A 590 32.10 7.81 15.64
C SER A 590 32.80 6.80 14.72
N GLY A 591 32.08 5.78 14.24
CA GLY A 591 32.60 4.82 13.25
C GLY A 591 32.89 5.44 11.87
N ALA A 592 32.06 6.38 11.44
CA ALA A 592 32.21 7.09 10.17
C ALA A 592 33.51 7.92 10.09
N VAL A 593 34.08 8.37 11.21
CA VAL A 593 35.42 9.03 11.22
C VAL A 593 36.51 8.08 10.73
N GLY A 594 36.39 6.77 11.02
CA GLY A 594 37.27 5.74 10.45
C GLY A 594 36.95 5.42 8.99
N GLN A 595 35.66 5.30 8.63
CA GLN A 595 35.25 4.93 7.26
C GLN A 595 35.39 6.06 6.23
N ARG A 596 35.42 7.34 6.61
CA ARG A 596 35.57 8.48 5.68
C ARG A 596 36.88 8.50 4.87
N GLN A 597 37.85 7.64 5.18
CA GLN A 597 39.00 7.38 4.30
C GLN A 597 38.65 6.54 3.06
N ARG A 598 37.58 5.73 3.08
CA ARG A 598 36.97 5.14 1.88
C ARG A 598 36.07 6.17 1.20
N GLN A 599 36.68 7.18 0.60
CA GLN A 599 35.98 8.07 -0.32
C GLN A 599 35.29 7.25 -1.42
N ARG A 600 34.00 7.51 -1.68
CA ARG A 600 33.34 7.10 -2.93
C ARG A 600 33.87 7.96 -4.10
N LEU A 601 35.17 7.86 -4.36
CA LEU A 601 35.75 8.34 -5.61
C LEU A 601 35.15 7.50 -6.74
N GLY A 602 34.21 8.09 -7.49
CA GLY A 602 33.77 7.51 -8.75
C GLY A 602 34.99 7.24 -9.62
N THR A 603 35.10 6.01 -10.14
CA THR A 603 36.24 5.59 -10.97
C THR A 603 36.21 6.34 -12.29
N SER A 604 36.79 7.54 -12.30
CA SER A 604 37.04 8.32 -13.50
C SER A 604 37.88 7.48 -14.45
N CYS A 605 37.28 7.03 -15.55
CA CYS A 605 37.99 6.32 -16.59
C CYS A 605 39.05 7.25 -17.17
N GLN A 606 40.32 6.92 -16.94
CA GLN A 606 41.39 7.44 -17.78
C GLN A 606 41.20 6.83 -19.18
N PHE A 607 41.07 7.71 -20.17
CA PHE A 607 40.99 7.38 -21.60
C PHE A 607 42.37 7.08 -22.18
#